data_AF-A0A6G1XAT3-F1
#
_entry.id   AF-A0A6G1XAT3-F1
#
_cell.length_a   1.000
_cell.length_b   1.000
_cell.length_c   1.000
_cell.angle_alpha   90.00
_cell.angle_beta   90.00
_cell.angle_gamma   90.00
#
_symmetry.space_group_name_H-M   'P 1'
#
loop_
_entity.id
_entity.type
_entity.pdbx_description
1 polymer ?
#
loop_
_entity_poly.entity_id
_entity_poly.type
_entity_poly.pdbx_seq_one_letter_code
_entity_poly.pdbx_strand_id
1 'polypeptide(L)'
;MLNKNPFRPDGWTQTDPFLDMNQNDIPDNHDIYSDIDLNGRADSQQLGLDADRDKLVDDRDISVDLDDDGIDDEVELHLDMDDDSVPDEHDLSVDLDDNGITDGIV
;
A
#
# COMPACT_ATOMS: atom_id res chain seq x y z
N MET A 1 7.52 -10.44 14.11
CA MET A 1 6.48 -11.37 13.60
C MET A 1 5.60 -10.52 12.72
N LEU A 2 5.46 -10.89 11.44
CA LEU A 2 4.74 -10.21 10.33
C LEU A 2 5.00 -8.69 10.27
N ASN A 3 5.88 -8.14 9.43
CA ASN A 3 5.78 -8.12 7.96
C ASN A 3 4.34 -8.08 7.41
N LYS A 4 3.42 -7.43 8.14
CA LYS A 4 2.20 -6.90 7.54
C LYS A 4 2.65 -5.74 6.67
N ASN A 5 2.56 -5.91 5.36
CA ASN A 5 2.63 -4.78 4.45
C ASN A 5 1.39 -3.94 4.78
N PRO A 6 1.53 -2.68 5.25
CA PRO A 6 0.39 -1.88 5.71
C PRO A 6 -0.70 -1.80 4.62
N PHE A 7 -0.30 -1.72 3.36
CA PHE A 7 -1.21 -1.61 2.21
C PHE A 7 -1.92 -2.89 1.79
N ARG A 8 -1.80 -4.02 2.50
CA ARG A 8 -2.36 -5.30 2.03
C ARG A 8 -2.98 -6.12 3.17
N PRO A 9 -4.25 -6.53 3.06
CA PRO A 9 -4.91 -7.35 4.07
C PRO A 9 -4.30 -8.75 4.19
N ASP A 10 -4.56 -9.40 5.33
CA ASP A 10 -4.15 -10.79 5.57
C ASP A 10 -4.80 -11.72 4.53
N GLY A 11 -3.99 -12.28 3.61
CA GLY A 11 -4.48 -13.15 2.53
C GLY A 11 -3.96 -12.76 1.15
N TRP A 12 -3.52 -11.51 1.00
CA TRP A 12 -3.04 -10.97 -0.26
C TRP A 12 -1.97 -11.83 -0.94
N THR A 13 -2.20 -12.09 -2.23
CA THR A 13 -1.24 -12.73 -3.13
C THR A 13 -0.97 -11.80 -4.30
N GLN A 14 0.24 -11.25 -4.36
CA GLN A 14 0.71 -10.48 -5.51
C GLN A 14 0.73 -11.36 -6.77
N THR A 15 0.08 -10.89 -7.82
CA THR A 15 0.03 -11.53 -9.15
C THR A 15 0.84 -10.80 -10.21
N ASP A 16 1.05 -9.49 -10.07
CA ASP A 16 1.91 -8.75 -11.00
C ASP A 16 3.38 -8.87 -10.59
N PRO A 17 4.24 -9.58 -11.34
CA PRO A 17 5.67 -9.61 -11.08
C PRO A 17 6.38 -8.28 -11.39
N PHE A 18 5.69 -7.32 -12.04
CA PHE A 18 6.21 -6.02 -12.43
C PHE A 18 5.69 -4.85 -11.59
N LEU A 19 4.85 -5.10 -10.57
CA LEU A 19 4.36 -4.08 -9.64
C LEU A 19 5.48 -3.13 -9.23
N ASP A 20 5.28 -1.84 -9.45
CA ASP A 20 6.24 -0.76 -9.24
C ASP A 20 5.49 0.43 -8.61
N MET A 21 5.19 0.30 -7.31
CA MET A 21 4.36 1.26 -6.58
C MET A 21 4.95 2.68 -6.63
N ASN A 22 6.29 2.79 -6.63
CA ASN A 22 6.99 4.08 -6.65
C ASN A 22 7.29 4.63 -8.05
N GLN A 23 6.86 3.91 -9.10
CA GLN A 23 6.98 4.28 -10.51
C GLN A 23 8.41 4.65 -10.93
N ASN A 24 9.42 3.90 -10.48
CA ASN A 24 10.82 4.16 -10.79
C ASN A 24 11.43 3.26 -11.89
N ASP A 25 10.59 2.49 -12.58
CA ASP A 25 10.92 1.50 -13.61
C ASP A 25 11.64 0.24 -13.06
N ILE A 26 11.57 -0.02 -11.75
CA ILE A 26 12.12 -1.21 -11.10
C ILE A 26 11.00 -1.90 -10.32
N PRO A 27 10.64 -3.16 -10.66
CA PRO A 27 9.63 -3.89 -9.90
C PRO A 27 9.97 -3.98 -8.41
N ASP A 28 8.99 -3.83 -7.54
CA ASP A 28 9.12 -3.81 -6.07
C ASP A 28 9.91 -5.01 -5.52
N ASN A 29 9.75 -6.19 -6.14
CA ASN A 29 10.46 -7.41 -5.73
C ASN A 29 11.97 -7.40 -6.04
N HIS A 30 12.41 -6.47 -6.89
CA HIS A 30 13.77 -6.21 -7.29
C HIS A 30 14.28 -4.84 -6.84
N ASP A 31 13.38 -3.98 -6.38
CA ASP A 31 13.71 -2.64 -5.96
C ASP A 31 14.31 -2.61 -4.55
N ILE A 32 15.52 -2.08 -4.46
CA ILE A 32 16.19 -1.79 -3.18
C ILE A 32 15.78 -0.42 -2.63
N TYR A 33 15.06 0.34 -3.44
CA TYR A 33 14.54 1.68 -3.20
C TYR A 33 13.04 1.59 -2.90
N SER A 34 12.61 0.91 -1.83
CA SER A 34 11.22 1.05 -1.39
C SER A 34 10.94 2.51 -0.99
N ASP A 35 9.83 3.07 -1.45
CA ASP A 35 9.37 4.45 -1.18
C ASP A 35 7.86 4.37 -0.94
N ILE A 36 7.51 3.80 0.21
CA ILE A 36 6.16 3.35 0.56
C ILE A 36 5.16 4.52 0.60
N ASP A 37 5.60 5.67 1.10
CA ASP A 37 4.79 6.89 1.22
C ASP A 37 4.83 7.76 -0.04
N LEU A 38 5.48 7.28 -1.11
CA LEU A 38 5.60 7.93 -2.42
C LEU A 38 6.16 9.37 -2.33
N ASN A 39 7.03 9.62 -1.35
CA ASN A 39 7.54 10.97 -1.09
C ASN A 39 8.80 11.33 -1.92
N GLY A 40 9.29 10.37 -2.71
CA GLY A 40 10.48 10.49 -3.55
C GLY A 40 11.78 10.20 -2.79
N ARG A 41 11.72 9.56 -1.61
CA ARG A 41 12.88 9.17 -0.80
C ARG A 41 12.76 7.70 -0.39
N ALA A 42 13.83 6.94 -0.62
CA ALA A 42 13.89 5.57 -0.13
C ALA A 42 13.58 5.50 1.37
N ASP A 43 12.68 4.60 1.76
CA ASP A 43 12.31 4.22 3.12
C ASP A 43 13.55 4.05 4.02
N SER A 44 14.60 3.41 3.49
CA SER A 44 15.88 3.19 4.19
C SER A 44 16.64 4.47 4.56
N GLN A 45 16.32 5.60 3.93
CA GLN A 45 16.88 6.92 4.19
C GLN A 45 15.96 7.79 5.04
N GLN A 46 14.75 7.31 5.35
CA GLN A 46 13.77 8.01 6.17
C GLN A 46 14.00 7.73 7.66
N LEU A 47 13.71 8.72 8.52
CA LEU A 47 13.80 8.56 9.98
C LEU A 47 12.59 7.84 10.56
N GLY A 48 11.50 7.81 9.81
CA GLY A 48 10.27 7.08 10.04
C GLY A 48 9.39 7.27 8.81
N LEU A 49 8.48 6.32 8.61
CA LEU A 49 7.53 6.29 7.50
C LEU A 49 6.24 7.02 7.90
N ASP A 50 5.55 7.58 6.92
CA ASP A 50 4.28 8.30 7.03
C ASP A 50 3.41 7.79 5.86
N ALA A 51 2.99 6.53 5.94
CA ALA A 51 2.48 5.76 4.80
C ALA A 51 1.17 6.34 4.23
N ASP A 52 0.29 6.84 5.09
CA ASP A 52 -0.97 7.53 4.74
C ASP A 52 -0.79 9.05 4.53
N ARG A 53 0.42 9.58 4.77
CA ARG A 53 0.80 10.98 4.48
C ARG A 53 0.03 11.99 5.34
N ASP A 54 -0.36 11.61 6.55
CA ASP A 54 -1.13 12.42 7.48
C ASP A 54 -0.25 13.44 8.27
N LYS A 55 1.09 13.30 8.19
CA LYS A 55 2.17 14.06 8.87
C LYS A 55 2.50 13.58 10.28
N LEU A 56 1.90 12.50 10.73
CA LEU A 56 2.41 11.68 11.80
C LEU A 56 3.39 10.68 11.19
N VAL A 57 3.88 9.79 12.01
CA VAL A 57 4.90 8.83 11.59
C VAL A 57 4.38 7.52 12.11
N ASP A 58 4.36 6.46 11.30
CA ASP A 58 3.63 5.22 11.55
C ASP A 58 3.89 4.63 12.95
N ASP A 59 5.09 4.85 13.51
CA ASP A 59 5.47 4.39 14.85
C ASP A 59 4.80 5.13 16.02
N ARG A 60 4.13 6.24 15.72
CA ARG A 60 3.40 7.12 16.64
C ARG A 60 1.98 7.40 16.16
N ASP A 61 1.62 6.91 14.98
CA ASP A 61 0.26 6.93 14.51
C ASP A 61 -0.56 5.83 15.17
N ILE A 62 -1.79 6.17 15.55
CA ILE A 62 -2.76 5.24 16.12
C ILE A 62 -4.04 5.15 15.28
N SER A 63 -4.08 5.88 14.15
CA SER A 63 -5.23 6.04 13.28
C SER A 63 -4.70 6.15 11.86
N VAL A 64 -4.37 5.00 11.26
CA VAL A 64 -3.85 4.92 9.90
C VAL A 64 -5.02 4.84 8.93
N ASP A 65 -4.95 5.56 7.81
CA ASP A 65 -6.01 5.66 6.79
C ASP A 65 -5.35 5.63 5.40
N LEU A 66 -5.04 4.43 4.89
CA LEU A 66 -4.16 4.29 3.72
C LEU A 66 -4.85 4.60 2.39
N ASP A 67 -6.17 4.44 2.31
CA ASP A 67 -6.98 4.76 1.13
C ASP A 67 -7.58 6.19 1.18
N ASP A 68 -7.22 6.98 2.21
CA ASP A 68 -7.63 8.38 2.37
C ASP A 68 -9.19 8.55 2.42
N ASP A 69 -9.94 7.54 2.88
CA ASP A 69 -11.42 7.52 2.92
C ASP A 69 -12.02 8.18 4.18
N GLY A 70 -11.19 8.42 5.20
CA GLY A 70 -11.57 9.02 6.47
C GLY A 70 -11.97 8.03 7.58
N ILE A 71 -11.77 6.73 7.36
CA ILE A 71 -11.99 5.64 8.31
C ILE A 71 -10.64 5.02 8.65
N ASP A 72 -10.40 4.86 9.94
CA ASP A 72 -9.18 4.22 10.44
C ASP A 72 -9.16 2.73 10.07
N ASP A 73 -8.12 2.30 9.36
CA ASP A 73 -7.85 0.93 8.88
C ASP A 73 -8.03 -0.13 9.98
N GLU A 74 -7.80 0.19 11.26
CA GLU A 74 -7.99 -0.76 12.37
C GLU A 74 -9.47 -1.13 12.61
N VAL A 75 -10.41 -0.27 12.20
CA VAL A 75 -11.86 -0.44 12.39
C VAL A 75 -12.64 -0.54 11.08
N GLU A 76 -11.97 -0.25 9.98
CA GLU A 76 -12.44 -0.31 8.62
C GLU A 76 -12.79 -1.77 8.27
N LEU A 77 -13.95 -1.96 7.62
CA LEU A 77 -14.50 -3.30 7.38
C LEU A 77 -14.21 -3.77 5.96
N HIS A 78 -14.04 -2.83 5.04
CA HIS A 78 -14.11 -3.05 3.61
C HIS A 78 -13.12 -2.11 2.90
N LEU A 79 -11.83 -2.35 3.11
CA LEU A 79 -10.73 -1.62 2.49
C LEU A 79 -10.85 -1.65 0.97
N ASP A 80 -10.59 -0.52 0.34
CA ASP A 80 -10.69 -0.30 -1.12
C ASP A 80 -9.44 0.49 -1.56
N MET A 81 -8.30 -0.20 -1.58
CA MET A 81 -6.99 0.46 -1.68
C MET A 81 -6.74 1.13 -3.04
N ASP A 82 -7.44 0.73 -4.10
CA ASP A 82 -7.34 1.31 -5.44
C ASP A 82 -8.55 2.18 -5.83
N ASP A 83 -9.41 2.53 -4.86
CA ASP A 83 -10.53 3.46 -5.01
C ASP A 83 -11.53 3.06 -6.13
N ASP A 84 -11.67 1.77 -6.44
CA ASP A 84 -12.47 1.29 -7.57
C ASP A 84 -13.95 1.03 -7.21
N SER A 85 -14.32 1.24 -5.94
CA SER A 85 -15.62 0.97 -5.33
C SER A 85 -15.96 -0.51 -5.12
N VAL A 86 -14.97 -1.40 -5.23
CA VAL A 86 -15.06 -2.83 -4.90
C VAL A 86 -14.11 -3.11 -3.75
N PRO A 87 -14.61 -3.52 -2.57
CA PRO A 87 -13.74 -3.85 -1.45
C PRO A 87 -12.72 -4.93 -1.83
N ASP A 88 -11.47 -4.78 -1.38
CA ASP A 88 -10.32 -5.64 -1.65
C ASP A 88 -10.64 -7.13 -1.43
N GLU A 89 -11.43 -7.48 -0.40
CA GLU A 89 -11.84 -8.86 -0.10
C GLU A 89 -12.79 -9.49 -1.14
N HIS A 90 -13.27 -8.68 -2.07
CA HIS A 90 -14.16 -9.04 -3.17
C HIS A 90 -13.60 -8.64 -4.53
N ASP A 91 -12.49 -7.90 -4.56
CA ASP A 91 -11.89 -7.48 -5.80
C ASP A 91 -10.86 -8.50 -6.33
N LEU A 92 -10.99 -8.76 -7.62
CA LEU A 92 -10.13 -9.66 -8.39
C LEU A 92 -9.22 -8.88 -9.35
N SER A 93 -9.24 -7.55 -9.26
CA SER A 93 -8.71 -6.63 -10.26
C SER A 93 -7.64 -5.69 -9.71
N VAL A 94 -7.48 -5.61 -8.39
CA VAL A 94 -6.78 -4.55 -7.64
C VAL A 94 -5.53 -4.06 -8.35
N ASP A 95 -5.49 -2.76 -8.64
CA ASP A 95 -4.49 -2.06 -9.45
C ASP A 95 -4.00 -0.79 -8.75
N LEU A 96 -2.90 -0.90 -8.00
CA LEU A 96 -2.51 0.07 -6.97
C LEU A 96 -1.48 1.08 -7.46
N ASP A 97 -0.89 0.83 -8.62
CA ASP A 97 -0.04 1.77 -9.32
C ASP A 97 -0.73 2.41 -10.55
N ASP A 98 -2.04 2.15 -10.73
CA ASP A 98 -2.92 2.66 -11.79
C ASP A 98 -2.42 2.32 -13.21
N ASN A 99 -1.72 1.19 -13.38
CA ASN A 99 -1.09 0.84 -14.66
C ASN A 99 -2.02 0.00 -15.60
N GLY A 100 -3.16 -0.46 -15.10
CA GLY A 100 -4.14 -1.29 -15.80
C GLY A 100 -3.86 -2.79 -15.74
N ILE A 101 -2.96 -3.24 -14.87
CA ILE A 101 -2.60 -4.64 -14.62
C ILE A 101 -2.96 -4.97 -13.18
N THR A 102 -3.65 -6.09 -12.98
CA THR A 102 -3.97 -6.56 -11.63
C THR A 102 -2.71 -6.95 -10.85
N ASP A 103 -2.49 -6.24 -9.76
CA ASP A 103 -1.34 -6.39 -8.87
C ASP A 103 -1.46 -7.58 -7.94
N GLY A 104 -2.68 -7.94 -7.56
CA GLY A 104 -2.94 -9.09 -6.71
C GLY A 104 -4.41 -9.30 -6.41
N ILE A 105 -4.64 -10.29 -5.55
CA ILE A 105 -5.95 -10.71 -5.08
C ILE A 105 -5.87 -11.08 -3.60
N VAL A 106 -6.97 -10.93 -2.89
CA VAL A 106 -7.13 -11.37 -1.48
C VAL A 106 -7.66 -12.81 -1.38
#